data_AF-A0A935HP62-F1
#
_entry.id   AF-A0A935HP62-F1
#
_cell.length_a   1.000
_cell.length_b   1.000
_cell.length_c   1.000
_cell.angle_alpha   90.00
_cell.angle_beta   90.00
_cell.angle_gamma   90.00
#
_symmetry.space_group_name_H-M   'P 1'
#
loop_
_entity.id
_entity.type
_entity.pdbx_description
1 polymer ?
#
loop_
_entity_poly.entity_id
_entity_poly.type
_entity_poly.pdbx_seq_one_letter_code
_entity_poly.pdbx_strand_id
1 'polypeptide(L)'
;MLQRLLFFFAFLPILPSTAQKGVYDDLLVLYVDEEYEKCIFKADRYTQKDDTRRDALPFLYLSMCYHEMSKLEKFTSMDEYKYASRDALKYAVKYRKKDKNLEFFRNYEDYWAELNTVAMDGGFYYMDTKSFSKAKRQFQRMVGYDPANAGAWQMLALAQAKMNLQRDFAESLKKYEEALAAIPDMDRLPEDQKRLLRTSMIRTAEHYLEKGMRDKASATLEPGKDQFMDNPEFKSLYDTL
;
A
#
# COMPACT_ATOMS: atom_id res chain seq x y z
N MET A 1 53.00 25.66 34.22
CA MET A 1 52.35 25.49 32.90
C MET A 1 52.39 24.01 32.52
N LEU A 2 51.26 23.30 32.67
CA LEU A 2 50.83 22.05 32.03
C LEU A 2 49.57 21.60 32.82
N GLN A 3 48.37 21.82 32.29
CA GLN A 3 47.60 20.90 31.44
C GLN A 3 46.95 19.76 32.24
N ARG A 4 45.61 19.75 32.25
CA ARG A 4 44.76 18.55 32.23
C ARG A 4 43.32 18.97 31.91
N LEU A 5 42.97 18.96 30.62
CA LEU A 5 41.59 18.89 30.17
C LEU A 5 41.08 17.49 30.50
N LEU A 6 40.03 17.38 31.31
CA LEU A 6 39.27 16.15 31.52
C LEU A 6 38.21 16.06 30.42
N PHE A 7 38.45 15.20 29.43
CA PHE A 7 37.42 14.76 28.48
C PHE A 7 36.55 13.72 29.18
N PHE A 8 35.32 14.10 29.51
CA PHE A 8 34.26 13.16 29.89
C PHE A 8 33.73 12.47 28.62
N PHE A 9 34.20 11.26 28.35
CA PHE A 9 33.56 10.38 27.37
C PHE A 9 32.27 9.84 28.01
N ALA A 10 31.13 10.41 27.64
CA ALA A 10 29.84 9.82 27.94
C ALA A 10 29.70 8.51 27.16
N PHE A 11 29.87 7.39 27.84
CA PHE A 11 29.63 6.06 27.29
C PHE A 11 28.11 5.91 27.12
N LEU A 12 27.61 6.15 25.91
CA LEU A 12 26.23 5.82 25.55
C LEU A 12 26.09 4.30 25.64
N PRO A 13 25.22 3.73 26.50
CA PRO A 13 25.01 2.30 26.49
C PRO A 13 24.35 1.93 25.16
N ILE A 14 25.09 1.20 24.33
CA ILE A 14 24.55 0.50 23.17
C ILE A 14 23.56 -0.52 23.73
N LEU A 15 22.27 -0.24 23.61
CA LEU A 15 21.24 -1.24 23.89
C LEU A 15 21.50 -2.41 22.93
N PRO A 16 21.54 -3.66 23.44
CA PRO A 16 21.70 -4.81 22.56
C PRO A 16 20.53 -4.81 21.57
N SER A 17 20.85 -4.68 20.28
CA SER A 17 19.94 -5.06 19.21
C SER A 17 19.64 -6.54 19.42
N THR A 18 18.44 -6.84 19.89
CA THR A 18 17.95 -8.21 19.92
C THR A 18 17.77 -8.65 18.48
N ALA A 19 18.85 -9.16 17.87
CA ALA A 19 18.76 -9.99 16.68
C ALA A 19 17.68 -11.06 16.98
N GLN A 20 16.59 -11.01 16.21
CA GLN A 20 15.37 -11.76 16.47
C GLN A 20 15.66 -13.26 16.62
N LYS A 21 15.45 -13.78 17.82
CA LYS A 21 15.20 -15.21 18.02
C LYS A 21 13.87 -15.50 17.34
N GLY A 22 13.83 -16.34 16.30
CA GLY A 22 12.73 -16.61 15.37
C GLY A 22 11.30 -16.48 15.91
N VAL A 23 10.81 -15.24 16.01
CA VAL A 23 9.48 -14.95 16.54
C VAL A 23 8.49 -15.32 15.45
N TYR A 24 7.64 -16.30 15.75
CA TYR A 24 6.66 -16.88 14.82
C TYR A 24 7.22 -17.72 13.67
N ASP A 25 8.38 -18.39 13.86
CA ASP A 25 8.88 -19.40 12.91
C ASP A 25 7.84 -20.48 12.60
N ASP A 26 6.95 -20.76 13.56
CA ASP A 26 5.85 -21.68 13.38
C ASP A 26 4.83 -21.22 12.32
N LEU A 27 4.59 -19.91 12.18
CA LEU A 27 3.77 -19.36 11.09
C LEU A 27 4.52 -19.39 9.77
N LEU A 28 5.83 -19.13 9.78
CA LEU A 28 6.68 -19.24 8.59
C LEU A 28 6.67 -20.66 8.02
N VAL A 29 6.89 -21.67 8.86
CA VAL A 29 6.87 -23.09 8.44
C VAL A 29 5.53 -23.44 7.81
N LEU A 30 4.42 -23.10 8.47
CA LEU A 30 3.08 -23.39 7.92
C LEU A 30 2.81 -22.65 6.61
N TYR A 31 3.32 -21.43 6.45
CA TYR A 31 3.19 -20.66 5.21
C TYR A 31 4.01 -21.28 4.07
N VAL A 32 5.28 -21.63 4.33
CA VAL A 32 6.19 -22.22 3.34
C VAL A 32 5.73 -23.63 2.93
N ASP A 33 5.16 -24.40 3.86
CA ASP A 33 4.57 -25.72 3.58
C ASP A 33 3.18 -25.62 2.89
N GLU A 34 2.73 -24.41 2.53
CA GLU A 34 1.43 -24.11 1.93
C GLU A 34 0.22 -24.60 2.77
N GLU A 35 0.43 -24.79 4.07
CA GLU A 35 -0.61 -25.16 5.04
C GLU A 35 -1.42 -23.93 5.47
N TYR A 36 -1.94 -23.18 4.49
CA TYR A 36 -2.51 -21.84 4.70
C TYR A 36 -3.65 -21.80 5.72
N GLU A 37 -4.55 -22.77 5.73
CA GLU A 37 -5.66 -22.82 6.70
C GLU A 37 -5.15 -22.96 8.14
N LYS A 38 -4.14 -23.82 8.35
CA LYS A 38 -3.51 -24.00 9.67
C LYS A 38 -2.72 -22.75 10.05
N CYS A 39 -2.03 -22.13 9.10
CA CYS A 39 -1.33 -20.86 9.32
C CYS A 39 -2.31 -19.76 9.74
N ILE A 40 -3.44 -19.61 9.03
CA ILE A 40 -4.52 -18.66 9.37
C ILE A 40 -5.07 -18.94 10.77
N PHE A 41 -5.43 -20.19 11.06
CA PHE A 41 -5.96 -20.55 12.38
C PHE A 41 -4.97 -20.21 13.50
N LYS A 42 -3.68 -20.47 13.29
CA LYS A 42 -2.65 -20.18 14.30
C LYS A 42 -2.39 -18.67 14.44
N ALA A 43 -2.24 -17.98 13.32
CA ALA A 43 -2.02 -16.53 13.28
C ALA A 43 -3.20 -15.77 13.90
N ASP A 44 -4.44 -16.15 13.58
CA ASP A 44 -5.65 -15.52 14.14
C ASP A 44 -5.69 -15.66 15.65
N ARG A 45 -5.35 -16.84 16.20
CA ARG A 45 -5.23 -17.01 17.67
C ARG A 45 -4.20 -16.07 18.29
N TYR A 46 -3.05 -15.84 17.66
CA TYR A 46 -2.09 -14.85 18.15
C TYR A 46 -2.67 -13.42 18.13
N THR A 47 -3.46 -13.07 17.10
CA THR A 47 -4.12 -11.75 17.06
C THR A 47 -5.17 -11.54 18.16
N GLN A 48 -5.62 -12.60 18.82
CA GLN A 48 -6.62 -12.56 19.89
C GLN A 48 -6.02 -12.63 21.31
N LYS A 49 -4.80 -13.16 21.48
CA LYS A 49 -4.19 -13.29 22.81
C LYS A 49 -3.66 -11.96 23.34
N ASP A 50 -3.74 -11.74 24.64
CA ASP A 50 -3.33 -10.48 25.25
C ASP A 50 -1.85 -10.14 25.05
N ASP A 51 -1.00 -11.16 25.01
CA ASP A 51 0.44 -11.05 24.81
C ASP A 51 0.83 -10.68 23.37
N THR A 52 0.10 -11.19 22.37
CA THR A 52 0.50 -11.14 20.96
C THR A 52 -0.46 -10.35 20.06
N ARG A 53 -1.63 -9.90 20.54
CA ARG A 53 -2.60 -9.09 19.78
C ARG A 53 -2.09 -7.74 19.29
N ARG A 54 -0.95 -7.29 19.81
CA ARG A 54 -0.29 -6.03 19.41
C ARG A 54 0.82 -6.26 18.40
N ASP A 55 1.22 -7.49 18.19
CA ASP A 55 2.34 -7.84 17.32
C ASP A 55 1.89 -7.80 15.87
N ALA A 56 2.79 -7.35 14.99
CA ALA A 56 2.43 -7.10 13.60
C ALA A 56 2.42 -8.38 12.77
N LEU A 57 3.42 -9.24 12.94
CA LEU A 57 3.67 -10.43 12.11
C LEU A 57 2.46 -11.38 11.99
N PRO A 58 1.68 -11.68 13.05
CA PRO A 58 0.48 -12.51 12.89
C PRO A 58 -0.54 -11.93 11.91
N PHE A 59 -0.72 -10.61 11.89
CA PHE A 59 -1.60 -9.97 10.89
C PHE A 59 -1.00 -10.02 9.48
N LEU A 60 0.32 -9.96 9.35
CA LEU A 60 1.00 -10.12 8.06
C LEU A 60 0.80 -11.53 7.50
N TYR A 61 1.00 -12.57 8.32
CA TYR A 61 0.78 -13.96 7.90
C TYR A 61 -0.68 -14.23 7.51
N LEU A 62 -1.65 -13.68 8.23
CA LEU A 62 -3.05 -13.73 7.80
C LEU A 62 -3.22 -13.13 6.41
N SER A 63 -2.64 -11.95 6.18
CA SER A 63 -2.69 -11.24 4.91
C SER A 63 -2.08 -12.04 3.76
N MET A 64 -0.90 -12.63 3.98
CA MET A 64 -0.18 -13.43 3.00
C MET A 64 -0.91 -14.73 2.69
N CYS A 65 -1.39 -15.46 3.70
CA CYS A 65 -2.15 -16.70 3.48
C CYS A 65 -3.42 -16.46 2.69
N TYR A 66 -4.22 -15.44 3.04
CA TYR A 66 -5.41 -15.11 2.27
C TYR A 66 -5.09 -14.66 0.84
N HIS A 67 -3.94 -14.02 0.61
CA HIS A 67 -3.50 -13.66 -0.74
C HIS A 67 -3.18 -14.92 -1.56
N GLU A 68 -2.37 -15.84 -1.03
CA GLU A 68 -2.06 -17.11 -1.68
C GLU A 68 -3.32 -17.93 -1.96
N MET A 69 -4.21 -18.05 -0.97
CA MET A 69 -5.47 -18.77 -1.14
C MET A 69 -6.36 -18.16 -2.22
N SER A 70 -6.30 -16.83 -2.42
CA SER A 70 -7.10 -16.16 -3.45
C SER A 70 -6.68 -16.50 -4.88
N LYS A 71 -5.48 -17.06 -5.06
CA LYS A 71 -4.94 -17.50 -6.35
C LYS A 71 -5.31 -18.95 -6.69
N LEU A 72 -5.88 -19.71 -5.74
CA LEU A 72 -6.07 -21.15 -5.85
C LEU A 72 -7.56 -21.52 -5.90
N GLU A 73 -7.99 -22.17 -6.98
CA GLU A 73 -9.40 -22.55 -7.21
C GLU A 73 -9.98 -23.38 -6.05
N LYS A 74 -9.17 -24.27 -5.47
CA LYS A 74 -9.55 -25.11 -4.33
C LYS A 74 -10.08 -24.31 -3.14
N PHE A 75 -9.60 -23.07 -2.95
CA PHE A 75 -10.08 -22.19 -1.88
C PHE A 75 -11.12 -21.21 -2.40
N THR A 76 -10.97 -20.64 -3.58
CA THR A 76 -11.94 -19.65 -4.09
C THR A 76 -13.32 -20.22 -4.36
N SER A 77 -13.42 -21.55 -4.57
CA SER A 77 -14.69 -22.29 -4.69
C SER A 77 -15.35 -22.60 -3.33
N MET A 78 -14.61 -22.49 -2.22
CA MET A 78 -15.15 -22.70 -0.88
C MET A 78 -15.84 -21.42 -0.38
N ASP A 79 -17.04 -21.58 0.20
CA ASP A 79 -17.81 -20.44 0.72
C ASP A 79 -17.07 -19.64 1.80
N GLU A 80 -16.21 -20.30 2.56
CA GLU A 80 -15.37 -19.69 3.60
C GLU A 80 -14.30 -18.76 3.03
N TYR A 81 -13.73 -19.10 1.87
CA TYR A 81 -12.56 -18.41 1.29
C TYR A 81 -12.84 -17.71 -0.04
N LYS A 82 -14.08 -17.69 -0.53
CA LYS A 82 -14.48 -16.95 -1.75
C LYS A 82 -14.16 -15.46 -1.73
N TYR A 83 -13.87 -14.90 -0.55
CA TYR A 83 -13.44 -13.51 -0.38
C TYR A 83 -11.99 -13.36 0.13
N ALA A 84 -11.14 -14.38 -0.07
CA ALA A 84 -9.76 -14.37 0.42
C ALA A 84 -8.97 -13.13 -0.02
N SER A 85 -9.04 -12.70 -1.29
CA SER A 85 -8.39 -11.46 -1.74
C SER A 85 -8.85 -10.21 -0.96
N ARG A 86 -10.15 -10.14 -0.62
CA ARG A 86 -10.69 -9.04 0.20
C ARG A 86 -10.15 -9.11 1.63
N ASP A 87 -10.02 -10.31 2.17
CA ASP A 87 -9.54 -10.54 3.53
C ASP A 87 -8.02 -10.34 3.64
N ALA A 88 -7.25 -10.65 2.60
CA ALA A 88 -5.83 -10.27 2.49
C ALA A 88 -5.66 -8.76 2.71
N LEU A 89 -6.32 -7.93 1.89
CA LEU A 89 -6.24 -6.46 2.04
C LEU A 89 -6.71 -5.95 3.41
N LYS A 90 -7.72 -6.60 4.00
CA LYS A 90 -8.19 -6.28 5.36
C LYS A 90 -7.09 -6.52 6.39
N TYR A 91 -6.39 -7.63 6.31
CA TYR A 91 -5.32 -7.98 7.25
C TYR A 91 -4.04 -7.18 6.99
N ALA A 92 -3.70 -6.83 5.74
CA ALA A 92 -2.64 -5.87 5.43
C ALA A 92 -2.84 -4.52 6.15
N VAL A 93 -4.05 -3.96 6.08
CA VAL A 93 -4.37 -2.70 6.79
C VAL A 93 -4.26 -2.86 8.31
N LYS A 94 -4.65 -4.01 8.86
CA LYS A 94 -4.49 -4.28 10.30
C LYS A 94 -3.01 -4.40 10.68
N TYR A 95 -2.22 -5.11 9.89
CA TYR A 95 -0.78 -5.25 10.05
C TYR A 95 -0.10 -3.88 10.10
N ARG A 96 -0.38 -3.00 9.13
CA ARG A 96 0.26 -1.68 9.07
C ARG A 96 -0.02 -0.81 10.29
N LYS A 97 -1.19 -0.97 10.93
CA LYS A 97 -1.51 -0.28 12.19
C LYS A 97 -0.63 -0.73 13.36
N LYS A 98 -0.05 -1.93 13.29
CA LYS A 98 0.88 -2.50 14.27
C LYS A 98 2.32 -2.17 13.90
N ASP A 99 2.72 -2.43 12.66
CA ASP A 99 4.06 -2.08 12.14
C ASP A 99 4.09 -0.63 11.62
N LYS A 100 4.03 0.33 12.54
CA LYS A 100 4.02 1.76 12.19
C LYS A 100 5.36 2.25 11.65
N ASN A 101 6.45 1.65 12.13
CA ASN A 101 7.82 2.08 11.85
C ASN A 101 8.47 1.31 10.68
N LEU A 102 7.71 0.46 9.99
CA LEU A 102 8.18 -0.36 8.86
C LEU A 102 9.31 -1.31 9.27
N GLU A 103 9.25 -1.84 10.49
CA GLU A 103 10.22 -2.80 11.03
C GLU A 103 10.30 -4.06 10.17
N PHE A 104 9.16 -4.54 9.69
CA PHE A 104 9.07 -5.76 8.87
C PHE A 104 8.75 -5.46 7.41
N PHE A 105 8.08 -4.34 7.13
CA PHE A 105 7.44 -4.07 5.83
C PHE A 105 8.37 -4.31 4.64
N ARG A 106 9.60 -3.79 4.71
CA ARG A 106 10.58 -3.87 3.61
C ARG A 106 11.13 -5.29 3.36
N ASN A 107 10.96 -6.21 4.30
CA ASN A 107 11.41 -7.60 4.13
C ASN A 107 10.44 -8.42 3.26
N TYR A 108 9.31 -7.84 2.86
CA TYR A 108 8.24 -8.52 2.13
C TYR A 108 7.86 -7.74 0.85
N GLU A 109 8.84 -7.11 0.19
CA GLU A 109 8.62 -6.28 -1.00
C GLU A 109 7.88 -7.02 -2.12
N ASP A 110 8.24 -8.27 -2.41
CA ASP A 110 7.56 -9.09 -3.43
C ASP A 110 6.07 -9.29 -3.11
N TYR A 111 5.76 -9.58 -1.84
CA TYR A 111 4.38 -9.71 -1.40
C TYR A 111 3.61 -8.40 -1.55
N TRP A 112 4.22 -7.26 -1.21
CA TRP A 112 3.57 -5.97 -1.36
C TRP A 112 3.35 -5.59 -2.83
N ALA A 113 4.29 -5.89 -3.71
CA ALA A 113 4.15 -5.66 -5.14
C ALA A 113 3.00 -6.48 -5.76
N GLU A 114 2.87 -7.76 -5.37
CA GLU A 114 1.74 -8.59 -5.78
C GLU A 114 0.41 -8.06 -5.22
N LEU A 115 0.37 -7.78 -3.91
CA LEU A 115 -0.85 -7.29 -3.26
C LEU A 115 -1.30 -5.94 -3.83
N ASN A 116 -0.36 -5.05 -4.13
CA ASN A 116 -0.62 -3.77 -4.79
C ASN A 116 -1.21 -3.98 -6.18
N THR A 117 -0.68 -4.91 -6.96
CA THR A 117 -1.21 -5.22 -8.29
C THR A 117 -2.66 -5.71 -8.19
N VAL A 118 -2.95 -6.67 -7.30
CA VAL A 118 -4.32 -7.18 -7.07
C VAL A 118 -5.27 -6.07 -6.60
N ALA A 119 -4.83 -5.22 -5.68
CA ALA A 119 -5.64 -4.12 -5.17
C ALA A 119 -5.92 -3.06 -6.24
N MET A 120 -4.90 -2.72 -7.03
CA MET A 120 -4.95 -1.77 -8.13
C MET A 120 -5.91 -2.26 -9.22
N ASP A 121 -5.75 -3.50 -9.70
CA ASP A 121 -6.60 -4.06 -10.75
C ASP A 121 -8.06 -4.15 -10.31
N GLY A 122 -8.30 -4.57 -9.06
CA GLY A 122 -9.64 -4.55 -8.48
C GLY A 122 -10.22 -3.14 -8.36
N GLY A 123 -9.38 -2.16 -8.02
CA GLY A 123 -9.75 -0.74 -7.98
C GLY A 123 -10.13 -0.21 -9.36
N PHE A 124 -9.30 -0.45 -10.38
CA PHE A 124 -9.55 -0.05 -11.77
C PHE A 124 -10.80 -0.71 -12.33
N TYR A 125 -10.96 -2.02 -12.15
CA TYR A 125 -12.17 -2.73 -12.54
C TYR A 125 -13.44 -2.06 -11.98
N TYR A 126 -13.43 -1.66 -10.69
CA TYR A 126 -14.56 -0.96 -10.10
C TYR A 126 -14.73 0.47 -10.58
N MET A 127 -13.67 1.17 -10.96
CA MET A 127 -13.77 2.47 -11.61
C MET A 127 -14.42 2.34 -12.99
N ASP A 128 -13.97 1.37 -13.79
CA ASP A 128 -14.37 1.18 -15.18
C ASP A 128 -15.83 0.69 -15.27
N THR A 129 -16.25 -0.16 -14.32
CA THR A 129 -17.64 -0.59 -14.15
C THR A 129 -18.52 0.41 -13.39
N LYS A 130 -18.01 1.63 -13.11
CA LYS A 130 -18.70 2.71 -12.38
C LYS A 130 -19.19 2.32 -10.98
N SER A 131 -18.63 1.26 -10.40
CA SER A 131 -18.86 0.81 -9.02
C SER A 131 -18.03 1.63 -8.04
N PHE A 132 -18.17 2.96 -8.05
CA PHE A 132 -17.25 3.88 -7.36
C PHE A 132 -17.15 3.67 -5.85
N SER A 133 -18.23 3.25 -5.18
CA SER A 133 -18.18 2.91 -3.74
C SER A 133 -17.25 1.72 -3.46
N LYS A 134 -17.21 0.73 -4.36
CA LYS A 134 -16.29 -0.41 -4.27
C LYS A 134 -14.86 0.03 -4.61
N ALA A 135 -14.68 0.85 -5.65
CA ALA A 135 -13.38 1.42 -6.02
C ALA A 135 -12.77 2.22 -4.85
N LYS A 136 -13.56 3.13 -4.26
CA LYS A 136 -13.19 3.89 -3.06
C LYS A 136 -12.68 2.96 -1.97
N ARG A 137 -13.43 1.90 -1.65
CA ARG A 137 -13.03 0.95 -0.60
C ARG A 137 -11.72 0.22 -0.92
N GLN A 138 -11.45 -0.09 -2.19
CA GLN A 138 -10.18 -0.72 -2.57
C GLN A 138 -9.01 0.24 -2.39
N PHE A 139 -9.08 1.45 -2.94
CA PHE A 139 -8.01 2.43 -2.78
C PHE A 139 -7.84 2.89 -1.31
N GLN A 140 -8.92 2.94 -0.52
CA GLN A 140 -8.85 3.14 0.93
C GLN A 140 -8.04 2.07 1.66
N ARG A 141 -8.04 0.82 1.16
CA ARG A 141 -7.21 -0.24 1.74
C ARG A 141 -5.76 -0.06 1.34
N MET A 142 -5.50 0.28 0.07
CA MET A 142 -4.15 0.58 -0.42
C MET A 142 -3.46 1.63 0.44
N VAL A 143 -4.08 2.81 0.59
CA VAL A 143 -3.53 3.87 1.46
C VAL A 143 -3.50 3.50 2.95
N GLY A 144 -4.29 2.50 3.34
CA GLY A 144 -4.35 2.00 4.71
C GLY A 144 -3.17 1.10 5.10
N TYR A 145 -2.62 0.34 4.15
CA TYR A 145 -1.42 -0.47 4.38
C TYR A 145 -0.14 0.18 3.83
N ASP A 146 -0.25 1.01 2.80
CA ASP A 146 0.85 1.79 2.23
C ASP A 146 0.46 3.27 2.08
N PRO A 147 0.52 4.06 3.17
CA PRO A 147 0.17 5.47 3.13
C PRO A 147 1.15 6.34 2.33
N ALA A 148 2.31 5.82 1.93
CA ALA A 148 3.28 6.52 1.10
C ALA A 148 2.97 6.40 -0.40
N ASN A 149 2.02 5.54 -0.78
CA ASN A 149 1.65 5.31 -2.17
C ASN A 149 0.81 6.49 -2.71
N ALA A 150 1.47 7.42 -3.41
CA ALA A 150 0.82 8.59 -3.98
C ALA A 150 -0.28 8.22 -4.99
N GLY A 151 -0.02 7.27 -5.89
CA GLY A 151 -1.02 6.88 -6.89
C GLY A 151 -2.30 6.31 -6.28
N ALA A 152 -2.19 5.57 -5.18
CA ALA A 152 -3.35 5.07 -4.42
C ALA A 152 -4.18 6.22 -3.82
N TRP A 153 -3.54 7.25 -3.26
CA TRP A 153 -4.23 8.45 -2.76
C TRP A 153 -4.97 9.21 -3.87
N GLN A 154 -4.34 9.36 -5.04
CA GLN A 154 -4.97 10.06 -6.16
C GLN A 154 -6.17 9.28 -6.71
N MET A 155 -6.06 7.96 -6.84
CA MET A 155 -7.20 7.13 -7.25
C MET A 155 -8.33 7.11 -6.21
N LEU A 156 -7.99 7.17 -4.92
CA LEU A 156 -8.97 7.34 -3.86
C LEU A 156 -9.72 8.68 -4.00
N ALA A 157 -8.98 9.77 -4.20
CA ALA A 157 -9.55 11.08 -4.46
C ALA A 157 -10.47 11.05 -5.70
N LEU A 158 -10.03 10.46 -6.80
CA LEU A 158 -10.83 10.33 -8.01
C LEU A 158 -12.14 9.55 -7.78
N ALA A 159 -12.08 8.42 -7.04
CA ALA A 159 -13.28 7.66 -6.69
C ALA A 159 -14.24 8.49 -5.82
N GLN A 160 -13.74 9.25 -4.84
CA GLN A 160 -14.54 10.16 -4.02
C GLN A 160 -15.16 11.30 -4.84
N ALA A 161 -14.42 11.85 -5.81
CA ALA A 161 -14.90 12.89 -6.71
C ALA A 161 -16.06 12.37 -7.59
N LYS A 162 -15.93 11.17 -8.15
CA LYS A 162 -17.02 10.51 -8.93
C LYS A 162 -18.24 10.16 -8.05
N MET A 163 -18.07 10.10 -6.73
CA MET A 163 -19.14 9.94 -5.73
C MET A 163 -19.66 11.27 -5.14
N ASN A 164 -19.16 12.43 -5.58
CA ASN A 164 -19.48 13.75 -5.02
C ASN A 164 -19.15 13.93 -3.53
N LEU A 165 -18.14 13.22 -3.01
CA LEU A 165 -17.68 13.32 -1.63
C LEU A 165 -16.61 14.42 -1.47
N GLN A 166 -17.00 15.69 -1.58
CA GLN A 166 -16.07 16.82 -1.71
C GLN A 166 -15.06 16.95 -0.56
N ARG A 167 -15.51 16.75 0.69
CA ARG A 167 -14.61 16.81 1.86
C ARG A 167 -13.56 15.71 1.83
N ASP A 168 -13.99 14.47 1.60
CA ASP A 168 -13.11 13.30 1.56
C ASP A 168 -12.13 13.40 0.38
N PHE A 169 -12.60 13.92 -0.77
CA PHE A 169 -11.79 14.23 -1.94
C PHE A 169 -10.66 15.21 -1.60
N ALA A 170 -10.99 16.34 -0.97
CA ALA A 170 -9.99 17.35 -0.61
C ALA A 170 -8.94 16.81 0.37
N GLU A 171 -9.38 16.00 1.36
CA GLU A 171 -8.46 15.32 2.28
C GLU A 171 -7.52 14.36 1.56
N SER A 172 -8.06 13.54 0.64
CA SER A 172 -7.28 12.54 -0.08
C SER A 172 -6.33 13.18 -1.11
N LEU A 173 -6.73 14.31 -1.71
CA LEU A 173 -5.86 15.08 -2.60
C LEU A 173 -4.68 15.70 -1.84
N LYS A 174 -4.93 16.26 -0.65
CA LYS A 174 -3.85 16.74 0.22
C LYS A 174 -2.87 15.61 0.57
N LYS A 175 -3.38 14.41 0.87
CA LYS A 175 -2.54 13.24 1.16
C LYS A 175 -1.75 12.76 -0.07
N TYR A 176 -2.34 12.85 -1.26
CA TYR A 176 -1.62 12.63 -2.50
C TYR A 176 -0.45 13.60 -2.67
N GLU A 177 -0.68 14.90 -2.46
CA GLU A 177 0.37 15.93 -2.57
C GLU A 177 1.50 15.69 -1.56
N GLU A 178 1.16 15.37 -0.30
CA GLU A 178 2.12 15.01 0.75
C GLU A 178 2.94 13.77 0.36
N ALA A 179 2.29 12.71 -0.14
CA ALA A 179 2.94 11.48 -0.54
C ALA A 179 3.84 11.67 -1.77
N LEU A 180 3.37 12.42 -2.78
CA LEU A 180 4.12 12.72 -4.00
C LEU A 180 5.37 13.53 -3.69
N ALA A 181 5.26 14.57 -2.85
CA ALA A 181 6.41 15.39 -2.45
C ALA A 181 7.43 14.62 -1.60
N ALA A 182 7.02 13.52 -0.97
CA ALA A 182 7.90 12.65 -0.20
C ALA A 182 8.65 11.61 -1.04
N ILE A 183 8.36 11.50 -2.35
CA ILE A 183 9.08 10.61 -3.27
C ILE A 183 10.46 11.21 -3.55
N PRO A 184 11.56 10.62 -3.06
CA PRO A 184 12.88 11.22 -3.23
C PRO A 184 13.36 11.14 -4.68
N ASP A 185 12.96 10.07 -5.36
CA ASP A 185 13.35 9.73 -6.72
C ASP A 185 12.27 8.84 -7.34
N MET A 186 11.53 9.36 -8.33
CA MET A 186 10.43 8.63 -8.97
C MET A 186 10.93 7.44 -9.78
N ASP A 187 12.18 7.47 -10.27
CA ASP A 187 12.82 6.37 -10.98
C ASP A 187 13.07 5.14 -10.08
N ARG A 188 13.11 5.33 -8.76
CA ARG A 188 13.36 4.25 -7.79
C ARG A 188 12.10 3.64 -7.20
N LEU A 189 10.93 4.14 -7.59
CA LEU A 189 9.68 3.51 -7.17
C LEU A 189 9.59 2.07 -7.72
N PRO A 190 9.01 1.15 -6.94
CA PRO A 190 8.62 -0.15 -7.47
C PRO A 190 7.71 0.00 -8.70
N GLU A 191 7.82 -0.93 -9.64
CA GLU A 191 7.14 -0.81 -10.95
C GLU A 191 5.61 -0.78 -10.81
N ASP A 192 5.05 -1.52 -9.86
CA ASP A 192 3.61 -1.47 -9.54
C ASP A 192 3.18 -0.07 -9.06
N GLN A 193 4.03 0.62 -8.29
CA GLN A 193 3.76 1.98 -7.82
C GLN A 193 3.93 3.01 -8.93
N LYS A 194 4.96 2.90 -9.78
CA LYS A 194 5.12 3.76 -10.98
C LYS A 194 3.90 3.65 -11.89
N ARG A 195 3.49 2.42 -12.18
CA ARG A 195 2.31 2.13 -13.00
C ARG A 195 1.05 2.73 -12.40
N LEU A 196 0.82 2.55 -11.10
CA LEU A 196 -0.35 3.13 -10.42
C LEU A 196 -0.32 4.67 -10.44
N LEU A 197 0.81 5.29 -10.13
CA LEU A 197 0.97 6.75 -10.14
C LEU A 197 0.74 7.34 -11.53
N ARG A 198 1.35 6.77 -12.57
CA ARG A 198 1.13 7.21 -13.95
C ARG A 198 -0.34 7.09 -14.35
N THR A 199 -0.95 5.94 -14.11
CA THR A 199 -2.36 5.70 -14.46
C THR A 199 -3.31 6.61 -13.66
N SER A 200 -3.00 6.89 -12.40
CA SER A 200 -3.81 7.79 -11.57
C SER A 200 -3.74 9.24 -12.06
N MET A 201 -2.57 9.70 -12.52
CA MET A 201 -2.38 11.01 -13.12
C MET A 201 -3.19 11.14 -14.41
N ILE A 202 -3.07 10.17 -15.33
CA ILE A 202 -3.83 10.13 -16.60
C ILE A 202 -5.33 10.21 -16.33
N ARG A 203 -5.87 9.25 -15.56
CA ARG A 203 -7.32 9.16 -15.30
C ARG A 203 -7.88 10.39 -14.58
N THR A 204 -7.08 11.03 -13.72
CA THR A 204 -7.49 12.25 -13.02
C THR A 204 -7.46 13.46 -13.95
N ALA A 205 -6.46 13.58 -14.81
CA ALA A 205 -6.40 14.64 -15.81
C ALA A 205 -7.55 14.52 -16.83
N GLU A 206 -7.86 13.31 -17.31
CA GLU A 206 -9.05 13.04 -18.14
C GLU A 206 -10.33 13.49 -17.43
N HIS A 207 -10.49 13.16 -16.15
CA HIS A 207 -11.64 13.60 -15.38
C HIS A 207 -11.78 15.13 -15.30
N TYR A 208 -10.66 15.85 -15.19
CA TYR A 208 -10.69 17.31 -15.21
C TYR A 208 -11.02 17.86 -16.60
N LEU A 209 -10.54 17.23 -17.68
CA LEU A 209 -10.89 17.59 -19.04
C LEU A 209 -12.37 17.37 -19.36
N GLU A 210 -12.96 16.26 -18.92
CA GLU A 210 -14.41 16.01 -19.00
C GLU A 210 -15.24 17.15 -18.39
N LYS A 211 -14.66 17.87 -17.41
CA LYS A 211 -15.27 19.01 -16.71
C LYS A 211 -14.85 20.37 -17.26
N GLY A 212 -14.08 20.42 -18.34
CA GLY A 212 -13.54 21.66 -18.91
C GLY A 212 -12.45 22.33 -18.05
N MET A 213 -11.89 21.63 -17.06
CA MET A 213 -10.89 22.16 -16.12
C MET A 213 -9.46 21.90 -16.62
N ARG A 214 -9.09 22.47 -17.78
CA ARG A 214 -7.80 22.22 -18.46
C ARG A 214 -6.58 22.57 -17.61
N ASP A 215 -6.62 23.66 -16.86
CA ASP A 215 -5.52 24.06 -15.97
C ASP A 215 -5.25 23.00 -14.89
N LYS A 216 -6.31 22.39 -14.35
CA LYS A 216 -6.19 21.32 -13.35
C LYS A 216 -5.67 20.02 -13.95
N ALA A 217 -6.07 19.71 -15.19
CA ALA A 217 -5.52 18.57 -15.92
C ALA A 217 -4.01 18.76 -16.13
N SER A 218 -3.58 19.95 -16.55
CA SER A 218 -2.16 20.29 -16.75
C SER A 218 -1.37 20.16 -15.46
N ALA A 219 -1.86 20.77 -14.37
CA ALA A 219 -1.24 20.66 -13.04
C ALA A 219 -1.18 19.22 -12.52
N THR A 220 -2.10 18.35 -12.94
CA THR A 220 -2.12 16.93 -12.54
C THR A 220 -0.99 16.14 -13.21
N LEU A 221 -0.69 16.42 -14.48
CA LEU A 221 0.33 15.69 -15.23
C LEU A 221 1.73 16.26 -15.05
N GLU A 222 1.87 17.57 -14.78
CA GLU A 222 3.18 18.23 -14.73
C GLU A 222 4.22 17.52 -13.85
N PRO A 223 3.89 17.03 -12.63
CA PRO A 223 4.88 16.33 -11.80
C PRO A 223 5.39 15.00 -12.39
N GLY A 224 4.65 14.40 -13.32
CA GLY A 224 5.02 13.13 -13.97
C GLY A 224 5.72 13.30 -15.32
N LYS A 225 5.87 14.53 -15.81
CA LYS A 225 6.39 14.82 -17.16
C LYS A 225 7.76 14.21 -17.43
N ASP A 226 8.71 14.44 -16.54
CA ASP A 226 10.08 13.96 -16.76
C ASP A 226 10.17 12.42 -16.72
N GLN A 227 9.23 11.78 -16.03
CA GLN A 227 9.25 10.34 -15.77
C GLN A 227 8.42 9.51 -16.75
N PHE A 228 7.29 10.03 -17.23
CA PHE A 228 6.24 9.23 -17.88
C PHE A 228 5.98 9.60 -19.35
N MET A 229 6.75 10.52 -19.94
CA MET A 229 6.57 10.91 -21.35
C MET A 229 6.95 9.82 -22.37
N ASP A 230 7.61 8.75 -21.94
CA ASP A 230 7.83 7.54 -22.73
C ASP A 230 6.55 6.71 -22.90
N ASN A 231 5.58 6.85 -21.98
CA ASN A 231 4.30 6.18 -22.07
C ASN A 231 3.39 6.89 -23.11
N PRO A 232 2.90 6.17 -24.14
CA PRO A 232 2.12 6.78 -25.21
C PRO A 232 0.83 7.46 -24.76
N GLU A 233 0.13 6.91 -23.77
CA GLU A 233 -1.13 7.48 -23.25
C GLU A 233 -0.85 8.77 -22.48
N PHE A 234 0.16 8.76 -21.60
CA PHE A 234 0.57 9.94 -20.86
C PHE A 234 1.01 11.07 -21.81
N LYS A 235 1.90 10.76 -22.76
CA LYS A 235 2.38 11.73 -23.75
C LYS A 235 1.26 12.30 -24.59
N SER A 236 0.40 11.43 -25.13
CA SER A 236 -0.76 11.86 -25.93
C SER A 236 -1.64 12.84 -25.16
N LEU A 237 -1.95 12.52 -23.90
CA LEU A 237 -2.76 13.41 -23.06
C LEU A 237 -2.04 14.72 -22.76
N TYR A 238 -0.76 14.67 -22.39
CA TYR A 238 0.04 15.86 -22.09
C TYR A 238 0.13 16.81 -23.30
N ASP A 239 0.36 16.27 -24.50
CA ASP A 239 0.44 17.05 -25.75
C ASP A 239 -0.90 17.74 -26.11
N THR A 240 -2.03 17.29 -25.54
CA THR A 240 -3.35 17.89 -25.78
C THR A 240 -3.70 19.03 -24.84
N LEU A 241 -2.86 19.33 -23.83
CA LEU A 241 -3.04 20.35 -22.79
C LEU A 241 -2.31 21.66 -23.13
#